data_AF-A0AAD2XWZ2-F1
#
_entry.id   AF-A0AAD2XWZ2-F1
#
_cell.length_a   1.000
_cell.length_b   1.000
_cell.length_c   1.000
_cell.angle_alpha   90.00
_cell.angle_beta   90.00
_cell.angle_gamma   90.00
#
_symmetry.space_group_name_H-M   'P 1'
#
loop_
_entity.id
_entity.type
_entity.pdbx_description
1 polymer ?
#
loop_
_entity_poly.entity_id
_entity_poly.type
_entity_poly.pdbx_seq_one_letter_code
_entity_poly.pdbx_strand_id
1 'polypeptide(L)' 'MIDFATWLFMPWLILVLVAVPVLLAYAVIGAFVARGRGKTGQIGRGMLWGSVSAPLSVLIFVPVWLIAQAIGPI' A
#
# COMPACT_ATOMS: atom_id res chain seq x y z
N MET A 1 -12.52 -25.12 -11.64
CA MET A 1 -12.45 -24.02 -12.64
C MET A 1 -13.07 -22.72 -12.12
N ILE A 2 -14.24 -22.74 -11.48
CA ILE A 2 -14.86 -21.54 -10.88
C ILE A 2 -13.94 -20.84 -9.87
N ASP A 3 -13.27 -21.54 -8.97
CA ASP A 3 -12.34 -20.92 -8.01
C ASP A 3 -11.21 -20.13 -8.67
N PHE A 4 -10.55 -20.71 -9.68
CA PHE A 4 -9.46 -20.05 -10.38
C PHE A 4 -9.95 -18.84 -11.18
N ALA A 5 -11.10 -18.96 -11.85
CA ALA A 5 -11.71 -17.83 -12.57
C ALA A 5 -12.15 -16.73 -11.60
N THR A 6 -12.78 -17.07 -10.48
CA THR A 6 -13.14 -16.10 -9.43
C THR A 6 -11.91 -15.43 -8.85
N TRP A 7 -10.82 -16.17 -8.60
CA TRP A 7 -9.55 -15.62 -8.14
C TRP A 7 -8.81 -14.81 -9.23
N LEU A 8 -9.04 -15.07 -10.52
CA LEU A 8 -8.45 -14.29 -11.61
C LEU A 8 -9.27 -13.01 -11.89
N PHE A 9 -10.59 -13.08 -11.81
CA PHE A 9 -11.50 -11.98 -12.13
C PHE A 9 -11.94 -11.16 -10.92
N MET A 10 -11.63 -11.60 -9.70
CA MET A 10 -11.79 -10.74 -8.54
C MET A 10 -10.80 -9.56 -8.56
N PRO A 11 -11.17 -8.41 -7.99
CA PRO A 11 -10.52 -7.13 -8.27
C PRO A 11 -9.05 -7.01 -7.82
N TRP A 12 -8.49 -8.01 -7.13
CA TRP A 12 -7.08 -8.02 -6.75
C TRP A 12 -6.12 -8.05 -7.91
N LEU A 13 -6.46 -8.66 -9.06
CA LEU A 13 -5.58 -8.53 -10.23
C LEU A 13 -5.50 -7.08 -10.70
N ILE A 14 -6.59 -6.33 -10.64
CA ILE A 14 -6.57 -4.90 -10.97
C ILE A 14 -5.75 -4.12 -9.93
N LEU A 15 -5.91 -4.43 -8.64
CA LEU A 15 -5.11 -3.82 -7.59
C LEU A 15 -3.61 -4.11 -7.76
N VAL A 16 -3.23 -5.35 -8.07
CA VAL A 16 -1.83 -5.76 -8.21
C VAL A 16 -1.24 -5.26 -9.53
N LEU A 17 -1.94 -5.41 -10.65
CA LEU A 17 -1.40 -5.08 -11.98
C LEU A 17 -1.48 -3.58 -12.30
N VAL A 18 -2.39 -2.84 -11.66
CA VAL A 18 -2.59 -1.41 -11.94
C VAL A 18 -2.25 -0.56 -10.72
N ALA A 19 -2.85 -0.85 -9.57
CA ALA A 19 -2.66 0.03 -8.40
C ALA A 19 -1.22 -0.03 -7.87
N VAL A 20 -0.56 -1.20 -7.84
CA VAL A 20 0.85 -1.29 -7.41
C VAL A 20 1.78 -0.48 -8.33
N PRO A 21 1.77 -0.63 -9.67
CA PRO A 21 2.59 0.21 -10.54
C PRO A 21 2.30 1.71 -10.39
N VAL A 22 1.03 2.10 -10.26
CA VAL A 22 0.65 3.51 -10.07
C VAL A 22 1.18 4.05 -8.74
N LEU A 23 1.09 3.28 -7.65
CA LEU A 23 1.62 3.67 -6.35
C LEU A 23 3.15 3.78 -6.36
N LEU A 24 3.83 2.87 -7.06
CA LEU A 24 5.29 2.95 -7.24
C LEU A 24 5.68 4.19 -8.04
N ALA A 25 4.98 4.47 -9.15
CA ALA A 25 5.20 5.69 -9.93
C ALA A 25 4.97 6.95 -9.08
N TYR A 26 3.89 6.98 -8.29
CA TYR A 26 3.58 8.06 -7.37
C TYR A 26 4.69 8.25 -6.31
N ALA A 27 5.19 7.17 -5.72
CA ALA A 27 6.30 7.22 -4.77
C ALA A 27 7.58 7.74 -5.41
N VAL A 28 7.90 7.31 -6.64
CA VAL A 28 9.04 7.82 -7.41
C VAL A 28 8.90 9.32 -7.67
N ILE A 29 7.73 9.80 -8.09
CA ILE A 29 7.45 11.23 -8.26
C ILE A 29 7.64 11.97 -6.94
N GLY A 30 7.09 11.44 -5.84
CA GLY A 30 7.26 11.99 -4.49
C GLY A 30 8.73 12.10 -4.10
N ALA A 31 9.56 11.10 -4.42
CA ALA A 31 10.99 11.10 -4.15
C ALA A 31 11.73 12.19 -4.93
N PHE A 32 11.36 12.45 -6.19
CA PHE A 32 11.91 13.57 -6.96
C PHE A 32 11.46 14.92 -6.39
N VAL A 33 10.16 15.08 -6.10
CA VAL A 33 9.59 16.32 -5.54
C VAL A 33 10.21 16.64 -4.16
N ALA A 34 10.51 15.61 -3.36
CA ALA A 34 11.12 15.74 -2.04
C ALA A 34 12.52 16.38 -2.07
N ARG A 35 13.21 16.33 -3.21
CA ARG A 35 14.52 16.99 -3.40
C ARG A 35 14.41 18.51 -3.54
N GLY A 36 13.21 19.03 -3.78
CA GLY A 36 12.95 20.46 -3.84
C GLY A 36 13.18 21.15 -2.50
N ARG A 37 13.41 22.47 -2.52
CA ARG A 37 13.53 23.29 -1.30
C ARG A 37 12.17 23.85 -0.86
N GLY A 38 12.06 24.16 0.43
CA GLY A 38 10.87 24.79 1.01
C GLY A 38 9.62 23.92 0.92
N LYS A 39 8.48 24.54 0.59
CA LYS A 39 7.17 23.88 0.55
C LYS A 39 7.11 22.71 -0.43
N THR A 40 7.75 22.81 -1.59
CA THR A 40 7.76 21.75 -2.61
C THR A 40 8.42 20.47 -2.07
N GLY A 41 9.57 20.58 -1.40
CA GLY A 41 10.22 19.43 -0.77
C GLY A 41 9.42 18.86 0.41
N GLN A 42 8.65 19.69 1.11
CA GLN A 42 7.76 19.23 2.17
C GLN A 42 6.60 18.40 1.61
N ILE A 43 6.00 18.83 0.51
CA ILE A 43 4.95 18.08 -0.20
C ILE A 43 5.48 16.71 -0.63
N GLY A 44 6.65 16.65 -1.28
CA GLY A 44 7.24 15.39 -1.71
C GLY A 44 7.50 14.42 -0.55
N ARG A 45 7.97 14.92 0.59
CA ARG A 45 8.11 14.10 1.82
C ARG A 45 6.77 13.58 2.33
N GLY A 46 5.72 14.40 2.28
CA GLY A 46 4.35 13.98 2.60
C GLY A 46 3.83 12.89 1.65
N MET A 47 4.10 13.00 0.34
CA MET A 47 3.76 11.97 -0.64
C MET A 47 4.43 10.63 -0.31
N LEU A 48 5.70 10.65 0.09
CA LEU A 48 6.43 9.45 0.48
C LEU A 48 5.85 8.81 1.74
N TRP A 49 5.61 9.58 2.80
CA TRP A 49 4.97 9.07 4.02
C TRP A 49 3.58 8.49 3.75
N GLY A 50 2.79 9.16 2.91
CA GLY A 50 1.50 8.64 2.44
C GLY A 50 1.66 7.31 1.70
N SER A 51 2.65 7.18 0.83
CA SER A 51 2.93 5.94 0.08
C SER A 51 3.33 4.77 0.99
N VAL A 52 4.04 5.07 2.09
CA VAL A 52 4.49 4.07 3.08
C VAL A 52 3.39 3.70 4.08
N SER A 53 2.34 4.51 4.21
CA SER A 53 1.25 4.26 5.17
C SER A 53 0.50 2.94 4.92
N ALA A 54 0.24 2.59 3.66
CA ALA A 54 -0.44 1.36 3.29
C ALA A 54 0.38 0.09 3.60
N PRO A 55 1.67 -0.02 3.22
CA PRO A 55 2.48 -1.18 3.61
C PRO A 55 2.69 -1.24 5.13
N LEU A 56 2.84 -0.09 5.81
CA LEU A 56 2.96 -0.09 7.27
C LEU A 56 1.68 -0.55 7.96
N SER A 57 0.51 -0.16 7.46
CA SER A 57 -0.76 -0.61 8.05
C SER A 57 -0.89 -2.13 7.92
N VAL A 58 -0.57 -2.71 6.77
CA VAL A 58 -0.54 -4.17 6.59
C VAL A 58 0.45 -4.82 7.57
N LEU A 59 1.65 -4.25 7.70
CA LEU A 59 2.68 -4.76 8.59
C LEU A 59 2.25 -4.75 10.07
N ILE A 60 1.38 -3.83 10.48
CA ILE A 60 0.88 -3.73 11.85
C ILE A 60 -0.38 -4.58 12.04
N PHE A 61 -1.37 -4.44 11.16
CA PHE A 61 -2.67 -5.07 11.33
C PHE A 61 -2.63 -6.58 11.10
N VAL A 62 -1.79 -7.09 10.20
CA VAL A 62 -1.70 -8.54 9.96
C VAL A 62 -1.20 -9.28 11.21
N PRO A 63 -0.07 -8.90 11.84
CA PRO A 63 0.36 -9.52 13.09
C PRO A 63 -0.66 -9.39 14.21
N VAL A 64 -1.27 -8.21 14.39
CA VAL A 64 -2.31 -7.99 15.41
C VAL A 64 -3.49 -8.93 15.19
N TRP A 65 -3.94 -9.07 13.94
CA TRP A 65 -5.02 -9.99 13.58
C TRP A 65 -4.65 -11.45 13.83
N LEU A 66 -3.42 -11.86 13.51
CA LEU A 66 -2.93 -13.23 13.78
C LEU A 66 -2.90 -13.53 15.28
N ILE A 67 -2.45 -12.57 16.09
CA ILE A 67 -2.46 -12.70 17.55
C ILE A 67 -3.90 -12.80 18.08
N ALA A 68 -4.81 -11.95 17.60
CA ALA A 68 -6.22 -11.99 18.00
C ALA A 68 -6.88 -13.33 17.63
N GLN A 69 -6.61 -13.86 16.43
CA GLN A 69 -7.08 -15.18 16.01
C GLN A 69 -6.56 -16.30 16.92
N ALA A 70 -5.30 -16.24 17.35
CA ALA A 70 -4.69 -17.24 18.22
C ALA A 70 -5.26 -17.25 19.65
N ILE A 71 -5.74 -16.11 20.13
CA ILE A 71 -6.36 -15.99 21.47
C ILE A 71 -7.82 -16.48 21.46
N GLY A 72 -8.46 -16.55 20.29
CA GLY A 72 -9.88 -16.85 20.15
C GLY A 72 -10.77 -15.63 20.45
N PRO A 73 -12.09 -15.70 20.19
CA PRO A 73 -13.00 -14.62 20.56
C PRO A 73 -12.96 -14.43 22.08
N ILE A 74 -12.65 -13.21 22.53
CA ILE A 74 -12.92 -12.77 23.91
C ILE A 74 -14.42 -12.63 24.15
#